data_AF-A0A5J4SJ59-F1
#
_entry.id   AF-A0A5J4SJ59-F1
#
_cell.length_a   1.000
_cell.length_b   1.000
_cell.length_c   1.000
_cell.angle_alpha   90.00
_cell.angle_beta   90.00
_cell.angle_gamma   90.00
#
_symmetry.space_group_name_H-M   'P 1'
#
loop_
_entity.id
_entity.type
_entity.pdbx_description
1 polymer ?
#
loop_
_entity_poly.entity_id
_entity_poly.type
_entity_poly.pdbx_seq_one_letter_code
_entity_poly.pdbx_strand_id
1 'polypeptide(L)'
;MIYRFAIISDEIDNFIREIQIDPEDTFYSFHKAILSSVKYTDDRMTSFFICNDIWEKEQEITLEEMDTHSEMDNWVMKDTKLNELVEDEKQKLLYVFDYMTERCFFIELMEIITGKSIKTPKCTHSGGEIPKQTVDFEELTAKSGSLDLDEDFFGDQDFDLEDFDPERFDTTILHSEEDLRF
;
A
#
# COMPACT_ATOMS: atom_id res chain seq x y z
N MET A 1 11.36 -19.60 -16.91
CA MET A 1 12.04 -18.30 -16.77
C MET A 1 12.07 -17.99 -15.28
N ILE A 2 12.92 -17.10 -14.79
CA ILE A 2 12.90 -16.72 -13.37
C ILE A 2 12.97 -15.20 -13.29
N TYR A 3 12.00 -14.59 -12.61
CA TYR A 3 12.08 -13.20 -12.19
C TYR A 3 12.84 -13.10 -10.88
N ARG A 4 13.80 -12.17 -10.81
CA ARG A 4 14.49 -11.81 -9.56
C ARG A 4 14.09 -10.40 -9.16
N PHE A 5 13.28 -10.31 -8.10
CA PHE A 5 12.90 -9.05 -7.49
C PHE A 5 13.85 -8.68 -6.35
N ALA A 6 14.22 -7.41 -6.27
CA ALA A 6 14.77 -6.82 -5.05
C ALA A 6 13.67 -6.06 -4.31
N ILE A 7 13.68 -6.17 -2.98
CA ILE A 7 12.71 -5.56 -2.09
C ILE A 7 13.47 -4.78 -1.03
N ILE A 8 13.16 -3.51 -0.88
CA ILE A 8 13.74 -2.61 0.12
C ILE A 8 12.63 -1.94 0.94
N SER A 9 13.02 -1.37 2.08
CA SER A 9 12.14 -0.61 2.97
C SER A 9 12.85 0.69 3.31
N ASP A 10 12.09 1.78 3.32
CA ASP A 10 12.54 3.11 3.74
C ASP A 10 12.61 3.25 5.27
N GLU A 11 11.98 2.36 6.02
CA GLU A 11 11.96 2.38 7.49
C GLU A 11 13.22 1.81 8.13
N ILE A 12 13.87 0.85 7.47
CA ILE A 12 15.00 0.10 8.02
C ILE A 12 16.20 0.16 7.08
N ASP A 13 17.25 0.83 7.54
CA ASP A 13 18.53 0.89 6.82
C ASP A 13 19.07 -0.51 6.49
N ASN A 14 19.52 -0.67 5.25
CA ASN A 14 20.09 -1.91 4.72
C ASN A 14 19.12 -3.12 4.70
N PHE A 15 17.81 -2.91 4.88
CA PHE A 15 16.84 -3.96 4.62
C PHE A 15 16.82 -4.32 3.15
N ILE A 16 17.05 -5.60 2.85
CA ILE A 16 16.90 -6.12 1.50
C ILE A 16 16.39 -7.56 1.51
N ARG A 17 15.46 -7.87 0.61
CA ARG A 17 15.13 -9.24 0.23
C ARG A 17 15.30 -9.39 -1.27
N GLU A 18 15.87 -10.52 -1.70
CA GLU A 18 15.85 -10.90 -3.12
C GLU A 18 15.00 -12.15 -3.28
N ILE A 19 13.88 -12.02 -4.00
CA ILE A 19 12.94 -13.11 -4.23
C ILE A 19 13.04 -13.55 -5.69
N GLN A 20 13.23 -14.86 -5.88
CA GLN A 20 13.14 -15.50 -7.18
C GLN A 20 11.80 -16.22 -7.29
N ILE A 21 11.12 -16.03 -8.41
CA ILE A 21 9.76 -16.53 -8.65
C ILE A 21 9.57 -16.83 -10.14
N ASP A 22 8.69 -17.79 -10.48
CA ASP A 22 8.35 -18.02 -11.87
C ASP A 22 7.42 -16.89 -12.36
N PRO A 23 7.68 -16.26 -13.51
CA PRO A 23 6.79 -15.24 -14.09
C PRO A 23 5.35 -15.73 -14.32
N GLU A 24 5.13 -17.04 -14.45
CA GLU A 24 3.78 -17.62 -14.55
C GLU A 24 3.10 -17.82 -13.19
N ASP A 25 3.81 -17.61 -12.07
CA ASP A 25 3.21 -17.59 -10.73
C ASP A 25 2.36 -16.33 -10.52
N THR A 26 1.43 -16.42 -9.59
CA THR A 26 0.50 -15.33 -9.27
C THR A 26 1.10 -14.30 -8.32
N PHE A 27 0.54 -13.09 -8.34
CA PHE A 27 0.85 -12.07 -7.32
C PHE A 27 0.58 -12.58 -5.89
N TYR A 28 -0.39 -13.48 -5.71
CA TYR A 28 -0.64 -14.13 -4.41
C TYR A 28 0.54 -15.02 -3.99
N SER A 29 1.13 -15.77 -4.93
CA SER A 29 2.35 -16.56 -4.66
C SER A 29 3.52 -15.65 -4.27
N PHE A 30 3.62 -14.49 -4.91
CA PHE A 30 4.63 -13.48 -4.55
C PHE A 30 4.38 -12.89 -3.15
N HIS A 31 3.14 -12.50 -2.84
CA HIS A 31 2.70 -12.08 -1.50
C HIS A 31 3.11 -13.08 -0.42
N LYS A 32 2.81 -14.37 -0.60
CA LYS A 32 3.20 -15.42 0.34
C LYS A 32 4.72 -15.53 0.49
N ALA A 33 5.48 -15.33 -0.58
CA ALA A 33 6.93 -15.33 -0.56
C ALA A 33 7.48 -14.15 0.26
N ILE A 34 6.89 -12.95 0.10
CA ILE A 34 7.23 -11.76 0.88
C ILE A 34 6.96 -12.01 2.35
N LEU A 35 5.72 -12.38 2.72
CA LEU A 35 5.33 -12.65 4.11
C LEU A 35 6.25 -13.68 4.77
N SER A 36 6.58 -14.77 4.07
CA SER A 36 7.51 -15.79 4.57
C SER A 36 8.92 -15.23 4.81
N SER A 37 9.40 -14.35 3.92
CA SER A 37 10.73 -13.74 4.01
C SER A 37 10.88 -12.72 5.15
N VAL A 38 9.76 -12.12 5.59
CA VAL A 38 9.70 -11.15 6.70
C VAL A 38 8.97 -11.70 7.93
N LYS A 39 8.57 -12.98 7.93
CA LYS A 39 7.85 -13.63 9.05
C LYS A 39 6.58 -12.91 9.50
N TYR A 40 5.88 -12.30 8.55
CA TYR A 40 4.60 -11.64 8.78
C TYR A 40 3.45 -12.66 8.76
N THR A 41 2.38 -12.33 9.48
CA THR A 41 1.10 -13.04 9.41
C THR A 41 0.31 -12.62 8.18
N ASP A 42 -0.54 -13.51 7.68
CA ASP A 42 -1.40 -13.26 6.51
C ASP A 42 -2.81 -12.82 6.97
N ASP A 43 -2.85 -11.75 7.76
CA ASP A 43 -4.06 -11.22 8.41
C ASP A 43 -4.33 -9.74 8.07
N ARG A 44 -3.51 -9.16 7.19
CA ARG A 44 -3.61 -7.74 6.80
C ARG A 44 -4.12 -7.61 5.38
N MET A 45 -4.89 -6.56 5.14
CA MET A 45 -5.19 -6.11 3.78
C MET A 45 -3.89 -5.59 3.16
N THR A 46 -3.51 -6.18 2.03
CA THR A 46 -2.30 -5.83 1.30
C THR A 46 -2.62 -5.68 -0.16
N SER A 47 -1.90 -4.80 -0.85
CA SER A 47 -2.00 -4.65 -2.31
C SER A 47 -0.62 -4.44 -2.91
N PHE A 48 -0.47 -4.88 -4.15
CA PHE A 48 0.62 -4.43 -5.01
C PHE A 48 0.16 -3.23 -5.82
N PHE A 49 1.08 -2.32 -6.10
CA PHE A 49 0.87 -1.25 -7.07
C PHE A 49 1.97 -1.31 -8.12
N ILE A 50 1.61 -1.37 -9.40
CA ILE A 50 2.56 -1.07 -10.48
C ILE A 50 2.81 0.43 -10.48
N CYS A 51 4.07 0.81 -10.60
CA CYS A 51 4.49 2.21 -10.51
C CYS A 51 5.29 2.65 -11.74
N ASN A 52 5.23 3.95 -12.00
CA ASN A 52 6.11 4.58 -12.97
C ASN A 52 7.54 4.79 -12.42
N ASP A 53 8.40 5.43 -13.22
CA ASP A 53 9.80 5.69 -12.89
C ASP A 53 10.01 6.55 -11.64
N ILE A 54 9.00 7.29 -11.19
CA ILE A 54 9.06 8.15 -9.99
C ILE A 54 8.28 7.58 -8.80
N TRP A 55 7.95 6.28 -8.82
CA TRP A 55 7.20 5.58 -7.76
C TRP A 55 5.75 6.07 -7.56
N GLU A 56 5.16 6.68 -8.59
CA GLU A 56 3.73 7.00 -8.59
C GLU A 56 2.92 5.76 -8.93
N LYS A 57 1.83 5.53 -8.18
CA LYS A 57 0.96 4.36 -8.31
C LYS A 57 0.07 4.49 -9.55
N GLU A 58 0.10 3.50 -10.44
CA GLU A 58 -0.70 3.49 -11.67
C GLU A 58 -1.78 2.41 -11.63
N GLN A 59 -1.41 1.19 -11.25
CA GLN A 59 -2.29 0.02 -11.27
C GLN A 59 -2.29 -0.66 -9.90
N GLU A 60 -3.45 -0.88 -9.29
CA GLU A 60 -3.57 -1.64 -8.04
C GLU A 60 -3.93 -3.11 -8.30
N ILE A 61 -3.32 -4.02 -7.54
CA ILE A 61 -3.64 -5.44 -7.47
C ILE A 61 -3.96 -5.80 -6.02
N THR A 62 -5.23 -6.08 -5.72
CA THR A 62 -5.75 -6.29 -4.36
C THR A 62 -5.66 -7.75 -3.93
N LEU A 63 -5.47 -7.99 -2.63
CA LEU A 63 -5.41 -9.35 -2.06
C LEU A 63 -6.72 -10.13 -2.25
N GLU A 64 -7.85 -9.45 -2.09
CA GLU A 64 -9.19 -9.99 -2.29
C GLU A 64 -9.97 -9.06 -3.23
N GLU A 65 -11.02 -9.61 -3.85
CA GLU A 65 -11.91 -8.85 -4.71
C GLU A 65 -12.59 -7.74 -3.89
N MET A 66 -12.39 -6.48 -4.30
CA MET A 66 -13.12 -5.36 -3.77
C MET A 66 -14.30 -5.06 -4.69
N ASP A 67 -15.51 -4.98 -4.11
CA ASP A 67 -16.71 -4.55 -4.84
C ASP A 67 -16.61 -3.04 -5.09
N THR A 68 -15.83 -2.69 -6.11
CA THR A 68 -15.83 -1.34 -6.65
C THR A 68 -17.00 -1.28 -7.62
N HIS A 69 -17.99 -0.45 -7.32
CA HIS A 69 -19.15 -0.19 -8.20
C HIS A 69 -18.78 0.47 -9.55
N SER A 70 -17.52 0.38 -9.98
CA SER A 70 -16.95 0.94 -11.19
C SER A 70 -16.71 -0.15 -12.24
N GLU A 71 -16.85 0.22 -13.51
CA GLU A 71 -16.51 -0.64 -14.67
C GLU A 71 -14.99 -0.87 -14.85
N MET A 72 -14.16 -0.52 -13.85
CA MET A 72 -12.71 -0.74 -13.91
C MET A 72 -12.37 -2.20 -13.65
N ASP A 73 -11.35 -2.69 -14.37
CA ASP A 73 -10.81 -4.04 -14.15
C ASP A 73 -10.24 -4.16 -12.73
N ASN A 74 -10.85 -5.02 -11.92
CA ASN A 74 -10.36 -5.35 -10.59
C ASN A 74 -9.29 -6.46 -10.70
N TRP A 75 -8.03 -6.11 -10.45
CA TRP A 75 -6.94 -7.08 -10.44
C TRP A 75 -6.81 -7.72 -9.06
N VAL A 76 -7.03 -9.03 -9.00
CA VAL A 76 -6.96 -9.80 -7.75
C VAL A 76 -5.71 -10.65 -7.76
N MET A 77 -4.93 -10.58 -6.68
CA MET A 77 -3.63 -11.27 -6.56
C MET A 77 -3.69 -12.77 -6.88
N LYS A 78 -4.81 -13.44 -6.56
CA LYS A 78 -5.00 -14.87 -6.77
C LYS A 78 -5.13 -15.25 -8.25
N ASP A 79 -5.68 -14.36 -9.06
CA ASP A 79 -6.04 -14.61 -10.46
C ASP A 79 -5.05 -13.99 -11.44
N THR A 80 -4.27 -13.00 -11.01
CA THR A 80 -3.29 -12.29 -11.83
C THR A 80 -1.90 -12.91 -11.74
N LYS A 81 -1.32 -13.29 -12.89
CA LYS A 81 0.08 -13.71 -12.98
C LYS A 81 1.03 -12.51 -13.03
N LEU A 82 2.26 -12.72 -12.58
CA LEU A 82 3.28 -11.67 -12.61
C LEU A 82 3.54 -11.15 -14.03
N ASN A 83 3.65 -12.04 -15.00
CA ASN A 83 3.92 -11.67 -16.40
C ASN A 83 2.75 -11.00 -17.14
N GLU A 84 1.58 -10.85 -16.51
CA GLU A 84 0.49 -10.07 -17.09
C GLU A 84 0.70 -8.56 -16.90
N LEU A 85 1.43 -8.18 -15.84
CA LEU A 85 1.63 -6.78 -15.46
C LEU A 85 3.11 -6.38 -15.36
N VAL A 86 4.02 -7.36 -15.27
CA VAL A 86 5.47 -7.15 -15.15
C VAL A 86 6.19 -7.93 -16.26
N GLU A 87 6.73 -7.20 -17.23
CA GLU A 87 7.34 -7.71 -18.45
C GLU A 87 8.82 -7.32 -18.59
N ASP A 88 9.23 -6.18 -18.02
CA ASP A 88 10.54 -5.56 -18.24
C ASP A 88 11.37 -5.42 -16.95
N GLU A 89 12.69 -5.57 -17.09
CA GLU A 89 13.63 -5.24 -16.03
C GLU A 89 13.50 -3.76 -15.65
N LYS A 90 13.71 -3.47 -14.35
CA LYS A 90 13.56 -2.17 -13.69
C LYS A 90 12.13 -1.68 -13.49
N GLN A 91 11.11 -2.45 -13.87
CA GLN A 91 9.75 -2.13 -13.46
C GLN A 91 9.63 -2.09 -11.93
N LYS A 92 8.91 -1.08 -11.45
CA LYS A 92 8.77 -0.73 -10.04
C LYS A 92 7.41 -1.12 -9.53
N LEU A 93 7.38 -1.69 -8.34
CA LEU A 93 6.15 -2.04 -7.63
C LEU A 93 6.22 -1.57 -6.18
N LEU A 94 5.10 -1.11 -5.65
CA LEU A 94 4.94 -0.93 -4.21
C LEU A 94 4.12 -2.09 -3.65
N TYR A 95 4.57 -2.64 -2.52
CA TYR A 95 3.79 -3.61 -1.76
C TYR A 95 3.34 -2.94 -0.46
N VAL A 96 2.09 -2.48 -0.45
CA VAL A 96 1.49 -1.81 0.71
C VAL A 96 0.93 -2.88 1.63
N PHE A 97 1.46 -2.93 2.86
CA PHE A 97 1.06 -3.93 3.87
C PHE A 97 0.34 -3.33 5.08
N ASP A 98 0.33 -1.99 5.19
CA ASP A 98 -0.44 -1.26 6.19
C ASP A 98 -0.95 0.05 5.59
N TYR A 99 -2.24 0.11 5.26
CA TYR A 99 -2.89 1.31 4.73
C TYR A 99 -3.07 2.42 5.77
N MET A 100 -3.16 2.08 7.06
CA MET A 100 -3.43 3.06 8.12
C MET A 100 -2.23 3.98 8.35
N THR A 101 -1.04 3.43 8.17
CA THR A 101 0.24 4.14 8.37
C THR A 101 1.03 4.27 7.06
N GLU A 102 0.41 3.91 5.93
CA GLU A 102 0.96 3.99 4.57
C GLU A 102 2.29 3.24 4.37
N ARG A 103 2.50 2.16 5.12
CA ARG A 103 3.78 1.42 5.12
C ARG A 103 3.83 0.45 3.95
N CYS A 104 4.96 0.44 3.27
CA CYS A 104 5.15 -0.36 2.08
C CYS A 104 6.58 -0.85 1.90
N PHE A 105 6.74 -1.85 1.04
CA PHE A 105 8.04 -2.20 0.47
C PHE A 105 8.15 -1.68 -0.96
N PHE A 106 9.33 -1.21 -1.29
CA PHE A 106 9.72 -0.82 -2.65
C PHE A 106 10.31 -2.04 -3.33
N ILE A 107 9.76 -2.39 -4.48
CA ILE A 107 10.11 -3.61 -5.22
C ILE A 107 10.56 -3.22 -6.63
N GLU A 108 11.65 -3.81 -7.09
CA GLU A 108 12.16 -3.64 -8.46
C GLU A 108 12.45 -4.99 -9.09
N LEU A 109 12.02 -5.21 -10.34
CA LEU A 109 12.42 -6.39 -11.13
C LEU A 109 13.85 -6.23 -11.60
N MET A 110 14.80 -6.88 -10.92
CA MET A 110 16.22 -6.69 -11.17
C MET A 110 16.76 -7.45 -12.38
N GLU A 111 16.25 -8.66 -12.64
CA GLU A 111 16.71 -9.50 -13.75
C GLU A 111 15.64 -10.49 -14.18
N ILE A 112 15.58 -10.74 -15.49
CA ILE A 112 14.79 -11.81 -16.11
C ILE A 112 15.74 -12.92 -16.59
N ILE A 113 15.81 -14.02 -15.82
CA ILE A 113 16.72 -15.13 -16.11
C ILE A 113 16.04 -16.15 -17.02
N THR A 114 16.47 -16.22 -18.27
CA THR A 114 15.97 -17.17 -19.27
C THR A 114 16.64 -18.55 -19.13
N GLY A 115 15.99 -19.60 -19.65
CA GLY A 115 16.55 -20.97 -19.66
C GLY A 115 16.62 -21.68 -18.30
N LYS A 116 16.12 -21.06 -17.23
CA LYS A 116 15.96 -21.67 -15.90
C LYS A 116 14.49 -21.74 -15.50
N SER A 117 14.19 -22.65 -14.58
CA SER A 117 12.88 -22.76 -13.94
C SER A 117 13.04 -22.90 -12.43
N ILE A 118 12.04 -22.42 -11.71
CA ILE A 118 11.91 -22.57 -10.27
C ILE A 118 10.52 -23.15 -9.99
N LYS A 119 10.38 -24.02 -8.98
CA LYS A 119 9.10 -24.65 -8.68
C LYS A 119 8.24 -23.86 -7.70
N THR A 120 8.90 -23.10 -6.83
CA THR A 120 8.25 -22.35 -5.75
C THR A 120 9.02 -21.06 -5.53
N PRO A 121 8.34 -19.95 -5.26
CA PRO A 121 8.99 -18.70 -4.90
C PRO A 121 9.98 -18.89 -3.76
N LYS A 122 11.15 -18.25 -3.84
CA LYS A 122 12.19 -18.38 -2.81
C LYS A 122 12.92 -17.07 -2.59
N CYS A 123 13.07 -16.70 -1.31
CA CYS A 123 14.03 -15.69 -0.89
C CYS A 123 15.45 -16.24 -1.01
N THR A 124 16.25 -15.67 -1.90
CA THR A 124 17.64 -16.09 -2.19
C THR A 124 18.67 -15.27 -1.44
N HIS A 125 18.33 -14.04 -1.05
CA HIS A 125 19.16 -13.17 -0.24
C HIS A 125 18.29 -12.39 0.76
N SER A 126 18.80 -12.20 1.97
CA SER A 126 18.13 -11.43 3.03
C SER A 126 19.17 -10.67 3.86
N GLY A 127 18.99 -9.36 4.00
CA GLY A 127 19.81 -8.48 4.83
C GLY A 127 18.97 -7.46 5.59
N GLY A 128 19.58 -6.86 6.63
CA GLY A 128 18.93 -5.88 7.50
C GLY A 128 17.90 -6.46 8.47
N GLU A 129 17.50 -5.65 9.43
CA GLU A 129 16.43 -5.97 10.39
C GLU A 129 15.08 -6.02 9.68
N ILE A 130 14.16 -6.83 10.20
CA ILE A 130 12.81 -6.95 9.64
C ILE A 130 11.94 -5.81 10.18
N PRO A 131 11.30 -4.99 9.33
CA PRO A 131 10.33 -3.99 9.80
C PRO A 131 9.21 -4.65 10.61
N LYS A 132 8.58 -3.95 11.55
CA LYS A 132 7.46 -4.53 12.30
C LYS A 132 6.24 -4.67 11.39
N GLN A 133 5.42 -5.71 11.51
CA GLN A 133 4.21 -5.78 10.68
C GLN A 133 3.18 -4.73 11.07
N THR A 134 2.97 -4.53 12.37
CA THR A 134 1.98 -3.58 12.91
C THR A 134 2.64 -2.56 13.80
N VAL A 135 2.08 -1.35 13.81
CA VAL A 135 2.38 -0.35 14.82
C VAL A 135 1.48 -0.61 16.02
N ASP A 136 2.06 -0.81 17.19
CA ASP A 136 1.32 -0.95 18.43
C ASP A 136 0.93 0.46 18.92
N PHE A 137 -0.34 0.83 18.69
CA PHE A 137 -0.88 2.13 19.14
C PHE A 137 -0.90 2.27 20.67
N GLU A 138 -0.92 1.15 21.40
CA GLU A 138 -0.81 1.13 22.86
C GLU A 138 0.62 1.52 23.32
N GLU A 139 1.64 1.08 22.57
CA GLU A 139 3.04 1.48 22.80
C GLU A 139 3.26 2.97 22.50
N LEU A 140 2.59 3.50 21.47
CA LEU A 140 2.68 4.93 21.10
C LEU A 140 1.99 5.84 22.11
N THR A 141 0.82 5.45 22.64
CA THR A 141 0.12 6.21 23.68
C THR A 141 0.87 6.15 25.02
N ALA A 142 1.48 5.01 25.37
CA ALA A 142 2.33 4.89 26.56
C ALA A 142 3.63 5.72 26.48
N LYS A 143 4.26 5.83 25.30
CA LYS A 143 5.44 6.68 25.08
C LYS A 143 5.10 8.16 24.92
N SER A 144 3.88 8.49 24.51
CA SER A 144 3.35 9.86 24.44
C SER A 144 2.75 10.33 25.76
N GLY A 145 2.88 9.53 26.84
CA GLY A 145 2.37 9.79 28.19
C GLY A 145 3.01 11.00 28.93
N SER A 146 3.45 12.02 28.21
CA SER A 146 3.72 13.36 28.76
C SER A 146 3.01 14.49 28.01
N LEU A 147 2.14 14.19 27.05
CA LEU A 147 1.16 15.17 26.59
C LEU A 147 -0.05 15.01 27.51
N ASP A 148 -0.03 15.77 28.60
CA ASP A 148 -1.24 16.10 29.37
C ASP A 148 -2.21 16.78 28.39
N LEU A 149 -2.97 15.96 27.66
CA LEU A 149 -4.18 16.39 27.00
C LEU A 149 -5.21 16.56 28.12
N ASP A 150 -5.06 17.67 28.83
CA ASP A 150 -6.06 18.11 29.80
C ASP A 150 -7.42 18.14 29.10
N GLU A 151 -8.45 17.64 29.78
CA GLU A 151 -9.85 17.64 29.32
C GLU A 151 -10.34 19.03 28.88
N ASP A 152 -9.61 20.11 29.22
CA ASP A 152 -9.83 21.47 28.76
C ASP A 152 -9.63 21.70 27.24
N PHE A 153 -8.97 20.80 26.49
CA PHE A 153 -8.86 20.95 25.02
C PHE A 153 -10.14 20.53 24.29
N PHE A 154 -10.85 19.53 24.82
CA PHE A 154 -12.25 19.29 24.48
C PHE A 154 -13.11 20.11 25.43
N GLY A 155 -12.85 21.42 25.47
CA GLY A 155 -13.67 22.33 26.24
C GLY A 155 -15.13 22.07 25.89
N ASP A 156 -15.94 21.93 26.94
CA ASP A 156 -17.38 22.20 26.94
C ASP A 156 -17.58 23.61 26.35
N GLN A 157 -17.42 23.76 25.04
CA GLN A 157 -18.08 24.81 24.30
C GLN A 157 -19.46 24.27 24.05
N ASP A 158 -20.33 24.47 25.05
CA ASP A 158 -21.75 24.63 24.80
C ASP A 158 -21.88 25.46 23.53
N PHE A 159 -22.40 24.83 22.48
CA PHE A 159 -22.58 25.45 21.18
C PHE A 159 -23.64 26.54 21.37
N ASP A 160 -23.20 27.77 21.67
CA ASP A 160 -24.09 28.89 21.92
C ASP A 160 -24.67 29.36 20.59
N LEU A 161 -25.89 28.91 20.31
CA LEU A 161 -26.65 29.25 19.11
C LEU A 161 -26.89 30.76 18.97
N GLU A 162 -26.65 31.57 20.02
CA GLU A 162 -26.76 33.03 19.96
C GLU A 162 -25.58 33.71 19.23
N ASP A 163 -24.43 33.04 19.11
CA ASP A 163 -23.25 33.53 18.36
C ASP A 163 -23.22 33.04 16.90
N PHE A 164 -24.27 32.31 16.47
CA PHE A 164 -24.47 31.94 15.08
C PHE A 164 -24.89 33.18 14.28
N ASP A 165 -23.94 33.79 13.57
CA ASP A 165 -24.17 34.89 12.62
C ASP A 165 -24.46 34.33 11.21
N PRO A 166 -25.74 34.18 10.81
CA PRO A 166 -26.10 33.64 9.50
C PRO A 166 -25.67 34.54 8.33
N GLU A 167 -25.30 35.81 8.57
CA GLU A 167 -24.92 36.75 7.50
C GLU A 167 -23.46 36.60 7.05
N ARG A 168 -22.63 35.85 7.79
CA ARG A 168 -21.27 35.47 7.34
C ARG A 168 -21.24 34.22 6.46
N PHE A 169 -22.36 33.51 6.34
CA PHE A 169 -22.52 32.41 5.39
C PHE A 169 -22.84 33.00 4.02
N ASP A 170 -21.79 33.35 3.27
CA ASP A 170 -21.92 33.74 1.87
C ASP A 170 -22.41 32.53 1.04
N THR A 171 -23.72 32.46 0.83
CA THR A 171 -24.40 31.42 0.03
C THR A 171 -24.27 31.66 -1.48
N THR A 172 -23.41 32.59 -1.91
CA THR A 172 -23.31 32.97 -3.33
C THR A 172 -22.41 32.04 -4.19
N ILE A 173 -21.92 30.91 -3.68
CA ILE A 173 -21.21 29.89 -4.51
C ILE A 173 -22.10 28.68 -4.85
N LEU A 174 -23.43 28.79 -4.69
CA LEU A 174 -24.36 27.72 -5.13
C LEU A 174 -25.51 28.26 -5.98
N HIS A 175 -25.23 29.08 -7.00
CA HIS A 175 -26.16 29.26 -8.13
C HIS A 175 -25.35 29.49 -9.42
N SER A 176 -24.83 28.39 -9.98
CA SER A 176 -24.68 28.27 -11.43
C SER A 176 -25.24 26.92 -11.85
N GLU A 177 -26.55 26.74 -11.66
CA GLU A 177 -27.33 25.82 -12.46
C GLU A 177 -27.71 26.52 -13.78
N GLU A 178 -27.73 25.72 -14.86
CA GLU A 178 -28.40 25.97 -16.14
C GLU A 178 -27.75 26.95 -17.14
N ASP A 179 -26.68 26.49 -17.80
CA ASP A 179 -26.47 26.80 -19.23
C ASP A 179 -27.03 25.65 -20.08
N LEU A 180 -28.36 25.67 -20.27
CA LEU A 180 -29.08 24.93 -21.31
C LEU A 180 -30.22 25.81 -21.85
N ARG A 181 -29.97 26.47 -22.99
CA ARG A 181 -30.82 26.51 -24.21
C ARG A 181 -30.36 27.64 -25.14
N PHE A 182 -29.86 27.30 -26.32
CA PHE A 182 -30.59 27.30 -27.60
C PHE A 182 -29.80 26.53 -28.66
#